data_AF-V6LVD4-F1
#
_entry.id   AF-V6LVD4-F1
#
_cell.length_a   1.000
_cell.length_b   1.000
_cell.length_c   1.000
_cell.angle_alpha   90.00
_cell.angle_beta   90.00
_cell.angle_gamma   90.00
#
_symmetry.space_group_name_H-M   'P 1'
#
loop_
_entity.id
_entity.type
_entity.pdbx_description
1 polymer ?
#
loop_
_entity_poly.entity_id
_entity_poly.type
_entity_poly.pdbx_seq_one_letter_code
_entity_poly.pdbx_strand_id
1 'polypeptide(L)'
;MHSFVFQCAETGGGYTISTVTRGLGVRHFSAKALISCMGCRERSRAGVRIPGTRPAGVYSAGLAQQMINMDGQLPGKNVVILGSGDIGLIMARRCTLEGARVLGVYELLPRCSVLQRNVEQCLTDFGIPLHLSTTVVNIIGEPRITAVDLAPVDPVTLQPDLTKTTRLECDCLLLSVGLIPQAKVAVTLGGKVNPKTRLIEVDSFKRVSGRFFTAGNCLQVHDLADDAAEEGHDAGRAAALLLETSVAPGTLVVQTDENVLFSVPQFLIKELDSQSISIRVNKILGRCKVVARCGQEIVGETEVAHAVPAEMVHVRIKKVTVMYLSQLKSQKKWRLINLKDRSRVLYVLMGAICLQNSGMPMISKRLQAINANPALATLDKKLLSRLEHFLHLLQQRMARRLDFLQSFPSLSLEINLQRQLRKQGNALQRPPL
;
A
#
# COMPACT_ATOMS: atom_id res chain seq x y z
N MET A 1 3.11 -20.00 23.51
CA MET A 1 4.17 -21.02 23.27
C MET A 1 5.18 -20.45 22.28
N HIS A 2 6.46 -20.37 22.65
CA HIS A 2 7.52 -20.00 21.70
C HIS A 2 7.94 -21.25 20.93
N SER A 3 7.48 -21.35 19.69
CA SER A 3 7.77 -22.47 18.78
C SER A 3 8.51 -21.96 17.55
N PHE A 4 9.58 -22.65 17.16
CA PHE A 4 10.29 -22.41 15.91
C PHE A 4 9.97 -23.53 14.91
N VAL A 5 9.39 -23.18 13.76
CA VAL A 5 9.13 -24.12 12.68
C VAL A 5 10.41 -24.29 11.85
N PHE A 6 10.97 -25.49 11.81
CA PHE A 6 12.20 -25.77 11.05
C PHE A 6 11.97 -26.62 9.80
N GLN A 7 10.83 -27.31 9.70
CA GLN A 7 10.47 -28.11 8.54
C GLN A 7 8.95 -28.12 8.34
N CYS A 8 8.53 -27.97 7.09
CA CYS A 8 7.16 -28.22 6.64
C CYS A 8 7.23 -29.07 5.36
N ALA A 9 6.35 -30.07 5.25
CA ALA A 9 6.22 -30.88 4.05
C ALA A 9 4.75 -31.19 3.77
N GLU A 10 4.41 -31.32 2.49
CA GLU A 10 3.12 -31.86 2.06
C GLU A 10 3.19 -33.40 2.06
N THR A 11 2.23 -34.06 2.69
CA THR A 11 2.20 -35.52 2.87
C THR A 11 0.77 -36.04 2.82
N GLY A 12 0.49 -37.03 1.96
CA GLY A 12 -0.76 -37.82 2.01
C GLY A 12 -2.06 -37.00 2.02
N GLY A 13 -2.13 -35.89 1.27
CA GLY A 13 -3.31 -35.01 1.23
C GLY A 13 -3.42 -33.99 2.37
N GLY A 14 -2.34 -33.80 3.14
CA GLY A 14 -2.21 -32.78 4.19
C GLY A 14 -0.77 -32.31 4.35
N TYR A 15 -0.43 -31.83 5.54
CA TYR A 15 0.85 -31.23 5.86
C TYR A 15 1.43 -31.82 7.14
N THR A 16 2.75 -31.99 7.17
CA THR A 16 3.53 -32.26 8.38
C THR A 16 4.37 -31.04 8.72
N ILE A 17 4.38 -30.68 10.00
CA ILE A 17 5.09 -29.51 10.53
C ILE A 17 5.97 -29.99 11.69
N SER A 18 7.28 -29.78 11.57
CA SER A 18 8.23 -30.05 12.63
C SER A 18 8.65 -28.75 13.31
N THR A 19 8.51 -28.70 14.62
CA THR A 19 8.84 -27.53 15.44
C THR A 19 9.79 -27.89 16.56
N VAL A 20 10.59 -26.91 16.98
CA VAL A 20 11.21 -26.92 18.31
C VAL A 20 10.40 -25.99 19.19
N THR A 21 9.80 -26.53 20.23
CA THR A 21 8.93 -25.78 21.15
C THR A 21 9.60 -25.69 22.52
N ARG A 22 9.69 -24.47 23.06
CA ARG A 22 10.28 -24.23 24.38
C ARG A 22 9.57 -25.09 25.43
N GLY A 23 10.35 -25.87 26.18
CA GLY A 23 9.87 -26.79 27.22
C GLY A 23 9.35 -28.15 26.72
N LEU A 24 9.11 -28.30 25.41
CA LEU A 24 8.58 -29.54 24.83
C LEU A 24 9.55 -30.23 23.86
N GLY A 25 10.63 -29.55 23.46
CA GLY A 25 11.61 -30.09 22.51
C GLY A 25 11.03 -30.19 21.10
N VAL A 26 11.46 -31.22 20.37
CA VAL A 26 10.96 -31.46 19.00
C VAL A 26 9.52 -31.97 19.06
N ARG A 27 8.67 -31.40 18.21
CA ARG A 27 7.28 -31.81 18.02
C ARG A 27 6.99 -31.93 16.53
N HIS A 28 6.14 -32.90 16.20
CA HIS A 28 5.62 -33.10 14.86
C HIS A 28 4.10 -32.96 14.91
N PHE A 29 3.57 -32.17 14.00
CA PHE A 29 2.14 -31.96 13.85
C PHE A 29 1.71 -32.38 12.45
N SER A 30 0.53 -32.98 12.35
CA SER A 30 -0.12 -33.29 11.08
C SER A 30 -1.40 -32.47 10.96
N ALA A 31 -1.61 -31.85 9.81
CA ALA A 31 -2.78 -31.01 9.55
C ALA A 31 -3.32 -31.24 8.14
N LYS A 32 -4.66 -31.17 7.97
CA LYS A 32 -5.29 -31.27 6.65
C LYS A 32 -5.20 -29.97 5.83
N ALA A 33 -4.97 -28.85 6.51
CA ALA A 33 -4.78 -27.52 5.93
C ALA A 33 -3.72 -26.78 6.75
N LEU A 34 -3.00 -25.85 6.12
CA LEU A 34 -1.95 -25.06 6.75
C LEU A 34 -2.14 -23.58 6.42
N ILE A 35 -2.05 -22.71 7.42
CA ILE A 35 -2.07 -21.25 7.23
C ILE A 35 -0.78 -20.68 7.82
N SER A 36 0.03 -20.03 6.99
CA SER A 36 1.25 -19.35 7.41
C SER A 36 0.93 -17.91 7.83
N CYS A 37 1.18 -17.57 9.10
CA CYS A 37 1.02 -16.23 9.66
C CYS A 37 2.30 -15.76 10.39
N MET A 38 3.47 -16.04 9.82
CA MET A 38 4.78 -15.84 10.49
C MET A 38 5.27 -14.39 10.52
N GLY A 39 4.49 -13.44 10.01
CA GLY A 39 4.79 -12.02 10.04
C GLY A 39 6.05 -11.60 9.25
N CYS A 40 6.70 -10.55 9.74
CA CYS A 40 7.91 -9.96 9.16
C CYS A 40 9.07 -10.01 10.14
N ARG A 41 10.29 -10.09 9.60
CA ARG A 41 11.51 -9.74 10.35
C ARG A 41 11.96 -8.33 9.98
N GLU A 42 12.50 -7.61 10.96
CA GLU A 42 13.16 -6.33 10.70
C GLU A 42 14.51 -6.54 10.00
N ARG A 43 14.91 -5.58 9.17
CA ARG A 43 16.27 -5.54 8.63
C ARG A 43 17.24 -5.15 9.73
N SER A 44 18.30 -5.95 9.86
CA SER A 44 19.41 -5.66 10.77
C SER A 44 20.42 -4.71 10.12
N ARG A 45 21.37 -4.22 10.92
CA ARG A 45 22.57 -3.49 10.47
C ARG A 45 23.24 -4.15 9.27
N ALA A 46 23.43 -5.48 9.33
CA ALA A 46 24.04 -6.25 8.25
C ALA A 46 23.15 -6.30 7.00
N GLY A 47 21.83 -6.33 7.17
CA GLY A 47 20.85 -6.28 6.08
C GLY A 47 20.88 -5.00 5.26
N VAL A 48 21.30 -3.88 5.86
CA VAL A 48 21.50 -2.58 5.19
C VAL A 48 22.96 -2.15 5.09
N ARG A 49 23.89 -3.05 5.43
CA ARG A 49 25.35 -2.91 5.22
C ARG A 49 25.99 -1.68 5.87
N ILE A 50 25.52 -1.24 7.03
CA ILE A 50 26.11 -0.10 7.75
C ILE A 50 27.52 -0.49 8.27
N PRO A 51 28.59 0.22 7.87
CA PRO A 51 29.96 0.00 8.34
C PRO A 51 30.17 0.28 9.84
N GLY A 52 31.34 -0.10 10.36
CA GLY A 52 31.80 0.22 11.70
C GLY A 52 31.99 -0.97 12.62
N THR A 53 32.14 -0.65 13.90
CA THR A 53 32.31 -1.60 15.01
C THR A 53 31.04 -2.44 15.27
N ARG A 54 31.11 -3.42 16.18
CA ARG A 54 29.97 -4.29 16.55
C ARG A 54 29.62 -4.22 18.04
N PRO A 55 29.41 -3.02 18.60
CA PRO A 55 29.16 -2.87 20.01
C PRO A 55 27.72 -3.28 20.40
N ALA A 56 27.50 -3.46 21.70
CA ALA A 56 26.16 -3.41 22.27
C ALA A 56 25.56 -1.98 22.18
N GLY A 57 24.23 -1.89 22.19
CA GLY A 57 23.52 -0.60 22.00
C GLY A 57 22.98 -0.37 20.58
N VAL A 58 23.08 -1.34 19.67
CA VAL A 58 22.47 -1.27 18.33
C VAL A 58 21.33 -2.29 18.24
N TYR A 59 20.10 -1.81 18.08
CA TYR A 59 18.89 -2.64 18.12
C TYR A 59 18.01 -2.40 16.90
N SER A 60 17.19 -3.37 16.50
CA SER A 60 16.04 -3.07 15.66
C SER A 60 14.97 -2.34 16.47
N ALA A 61 14.15 -1.53 15.82
CA ALA A 61 13.12 -0.75 16.51
C ALA A 61 12.11 -1.66 17.24
N GLY A 62 11.72 -2.80 16.65
CA GLY A 62 10.85 -3.79 17.28
C GLY A 62 11.48 -4.52 18.47
N LEU A 63 12.80 -4.77 18.46
CA LEU A 63 13.49 -5.30 19.63
C LEU A 63 13.48 -4.28 20.78
N ALA A 64 13.77 -3.01 20.49
CA ALA A 64 13.67 -1.95 21.48
C ALA A 64 12.23 -1.76 21.99
N GLN A 65 11.24 -1.94 21.12
CA GLN A 65 9.82 -1.93 21.50
C GLN A 65 9.50 -3.03 22.50
N GLN A 66 9.98 -4.26 22.24
CA GLN A 66 9.83 -5.36 23.17
C GLN A 66 10.52 -5.08 24.51
N MET A 67 11.77 -4.61 24.47
CA MET A 67 12.54 -4.27 25.68
C MET A 67 11.78 -3.29 26.58
N ILE A 68 11.25 -2.22 25.99
CA ILE A 68 10.51 -1.21 26.76
C ILE A 68 9.16 -1.74 27.23
N ASN A 69 8.35 -2.28 26.32
CA ASN A 69 6.94 -2.57 26.62
C ASN A 69 6.74 -3.88 27.39
N MET A 70 7.58 -4.89 27.14
CA MET A 70 7.45 -6.21 27.74
C MET A 70 8.42 -6.40 28.91
N ASP A 71 9.66 -5.91 28.76
CA ASP A 71 10.73 -6.18 29.71
C ASP A 71 10.96 -5.00 30.69
N GLY A 72 10.35 -3.83 30.45
CA GLY A 72 10.52 -2.63 31.27
C GLY A 72 11.94 -2.03 31.20
N GLN A 73 12.66 -2.26 30.10
CA GLN A 73 14.06 -1.90 29.93
C GLN A 73 14.25 -0.85 28.84
N LEU A 74 14.92 0.26 29.19
CA LEU A 74 15.37 1.24 28.21
C LEU A 74 16.57 0.71 27.40
N PRO A 75 16.57 0.83 26.06
CA PRO A 75 17.69 0.39 25.22
C PRO A 75 18.93 1.31 25.36
N GLY A 76 18.73 2.57 25.75
CA GLY A 76 19.75 3.57 26.04
C GLY A 76 19.13 4.89 26.48
N LYS A 77 19.96 5.89 26.83
CA LYS A 77 19.51 7.21 27.29
C LYS A 77 19.64 8.28 26.22
N ASN A 78 20.56 8.13 25.26
CA ASN A 78 20.78 9.05 24.14
C ASN A 78 20.61 8.26 22.84
N VAL A 79 19.39 8.32 22.30
CA VAL A 79 18.92 7.44 21.24
C VAL A 79 19.00 8.14 19.89
N VAL A 80 19.65 7.51 18.93
CA VAL A 80 19.58 7.86 17.50
C VAL A 80 18.70 6.85 16.80
N ILE A 81 17.84 7.30 15.89
CA ILE A 81 16.97 6.40 15.12
C ILE A 81 17.28 6.56 13.64
N LEU A 82 17.59 5.45 12.98
CA LEU A 82 17.78 5.39 11.53
C LEU A 82 16.53 4.81 10.85
N GLY A 83 15.89 5.63 10.03
CA GLY A 83 14.68 5.33 9.27
C GLY A 83 13.43 5.97 9.86
N SER A 84 12.61 6.60 9.01
CA SER A 84 11.35 7.26 9.40
C SER A 84 10.12 6.37 9.26
N GLY A 85 10.28 5.03 9.29
CA GLY A 85 9.15 4.11 9.29
C GLY A 85 8.30 4.21 10.55
N ASP A 86 7.05 3.71 10.51
CA ASP A 86 6.08 3.89 11.61
C ASP A 86 6.62 3.38 12.96
N ILE A 87 7.27 2.22 12.95
CA ILE A 87 7.87 1.64 14.16
C ILE A 87 8.95 2.58 14.72
N GLY A 88 9.81 3.14 13.86
CA GLY A 88 10.84 4.09 14.25
C GLY A 88 10.27 5.36 14.91
N LEU A 89 9.20 5.93 14.33
CA LEU A 89 8.58 7.13 14.90
C LEU A 89 7.87 6.82 16.22
N ILE A 90 7.11 5.73 16.29
CA ILE A 90 6.46 5.27 17.52
C ILE A 90 7.50 5.03 18.62
N MET A 91 8.65 4.46 18.26
CA MET A 91 9.76 4.26 19.20
C MET A 91 10.44 5.56 19.62
N ALA A 92 10.54 6.57 18.74
CA ALA A 92 11.00 7.90 19.14
C ALA A 92 10.16 8.45 20.28
N ARG A 93 8.83 8.46 20.10
CA ARG A 93 7.88 8.86 21.14
C ARG A 93 8.01 8.00 22.39
N ARG A 94 8.06 6.68 22.24
CA ARG A 94 8.10 5.78 23.40
C ARG A 94 9.39 5.96 24.21
N CYS A 95 10.54 6.05 23.56
CA CYS A 95 11.81 6.35 24.24
C CYS A 95 11.73 7.66 25.04
N THR A 96 11.17 8.72 24.46
CA THR A 96 11.01 10.01 25.15
C THR A 96 10.07 9.92 26.35
N LEU A 97 8.93 9.23 26.22
CA LEU A 97 7.99 9.03 27.33
C LEU A 97 8.60 8.24 28.50
N GLU A 98 9.51 7.32 28.21
CA GLU A 98 10.23 6.54 29.23
C GLU A 98 11.48 7.27 29.77
N GLY A 99 11.73 8.51 29.36
CA GLY A 99 12.81 9.35 29.90
C GLY A 99 14.15 9.24 29.16
N ALA A 100 14.22 8.57 28.00
CA ALA A 100 15.37 8.65 27.13
C ALA A 100 15.32 9.92 26.25
N ARG A 101 16.48 10.49 25.92
CA ARG A 101 16.61 11.60 24.98
C ARG A 101 16.81 11.06 23.57
N VAL A 102 15.85 11.30 22.68
CA VAL A 102 16.01 10.99 21.25
C VAL A 102 16.69 12.17 20.56
N LEU A 103 17.91 11.95 20.09
CA LEU A 103 18.76 12.99 19.47
C LEU A 103 18.29 13.37 18.08
N GLY A 104 17.63 12.45 17.38
CA GLY A 104 17.06 12.68 16.08
C GLY A 104 16.67 11.39 15.36
N VAL A 105 15.79 11.56 14.38
CA VAL A 105 15.42 10.53 13.40
C VAL A 105 16.06 10.89 12.07
N TYR A 106 16.76 9.95 11.44
CA TYR A 106 17.50 10.16 10.20
C TYR A 106 16.89 9.30 9.09
N GLU A 107 16.43 9.94 8.01
CA GLU A 107 15.78 9.29 6.88
C GLU A 107 16.64 9.39 5.62
N LEU A 108 16.81 8.27 4.94
CA LEU A 108 17.57 8.15 3.70
C LEU A 108 16.93 8.98 2.58
N LEU A 109 15.60 8.99 2.52
CA LEU A 109 14.83 9.67 1.48
C LEU A 109 14.70 11.19 1.75
N PRO A 110 14.46 12.01 0.70
CA PRO A 110 14.14 13.44 0.85
C PRO A 110 12.74 13.71 1.41
N ARG A 111 12.08 12.70 1.98
CA ARG A 111 10.72 12.78 2.52
C ARG A 111 10.52 11.73 3.60
N CYS A 112 9.63 12.03 4.54
CA CYS A 112 9.15 11.05 5.50
C CYS A 112 8.32 9.97 4.80
N SER A 113 8.48 8.71 5.23
CA SER A 113 7.81 7.56 4.62
C SER A 113 6.44 7.25 5.21
N VAL A 114 6.00 7.97 6.24
CA VAL A 114 4.78 7.69 7.01
C VAL A 114 3.75 8.82 6.95
N LEU A 115 2.58 8.58 7.53
CA LEU A 115 1.51 9.56 7.62
C LEU A 115 1.92 10.78 8.44
N GLN A 116 1.49 11.97 7.99
CA GLN A 116 1.78 13.24 8.65
C GLN A 116 1.36 13.27 10.13
N ARG A 117 0.23 12.63 10.47
CA ARG A 117 -0.23 12.49 11.87
C ARG A 117 0.80 11.82 12.77
N ASN A 118 1.55 10.83 12.26
CA ASN A 118 2.55 10.11 13.03
C ASN A 118 3.80 10.97 13.23
N VAL A 119 4.14 11.81 12.25
CA VAL A 119 5.22 12.80 12.38
C VAL A 119 4.87 13.80 13.48
N GLU A 120 3.67 14.36 13.46
CA GLU A 120 3.21 15.33 14.47
C GLU A 120 3.21 14.71 15.87
N GLN A 121 2.49 13.59 16.03
CA GLN A 121 2.25 12.96 17.33
C GLN A 121 3.49 12.28 17.93
N CYS A 122 4.47 11.90 17.10
CA CYS A 122 5.64 11.19 17.58
C CYS A 122 6.90 12.04 17.64
N LEU A 123 7.04 13.05 16.76
CA LEU A 123 8.23 13.87 16.68
C LEU A 123 7.96 15.31 17.10
N THR A 124 7.02 15.99 16.44
CA THR A 124 6.76 17.42 16.67
C THR A 124 6.32 17.70 18.11
N ASP A 125 5.36 16.92 18.62
CA ASP A 125 4.82 17.06 19.98
C ASP A 125 5.90 16.82 21.07
N PHE A 126 6.99 16.14 20.72
CA PHE A 126 8.10 15.82 21.61
C PHE A 126 9.38 16.60 21.28
N GLY A 127 9.34 17.53 20.32
CA GLY A 127 10.50 18.31 19.90
C GLY A 127 11.66 17.49 19.32
N ILE A 128 11.36 16.33 18.72
CA ILE A 128 12.38 15.43 18.17
C ILE A 128 12.68 15.83 16.71
N PRO A 129 13.94 16.09 16.34
CA PRO A 129 14.26 16.52 14.98
C PRO A 129 14.22 15.35 13.98
N LEU A 130 13.66 15.60 12.80
CA LEU A 130 13.70 14.71 11.64
C LEU A 130 14.67 15.25 10.60
N HIS A 131 15.70 14.48 10.28
CA HIS A 131 16.71 14.79 9.27
C HIS A 131 16.47 13.94 8.03
N LEU A 132 16.01 14.58 6.95
CA LEU A 132 15.81 13.94 5.66
C LEU A 132 17.13 13.88 4.88
N SER A 133 17.19 13.01 3.86
CA SER A 133 18.39 12.81 3.04
C SER A 133 19.67 12.67 3.86
N THR A 134 19.62 11.91 4.96
CA THR A 134 20.74 11.72 5.88
C THR A 134 20.75 10.27 6.37
N THR A 135 21.92 9.64 6.41
CA THR A 135 22.05 8.25 6.90
C THR A 135 23.22 8.07 7.85
N VAL A 136 23.23 6.96 8.59
CA VAL A 136 24.38 6.50 9.36
C VAL A 136 25.33 5.76 8.42
N VAL A 137 26.59 6.19 8.38
CA VAL A 137 27.65 5.59 7.54
C VAL A 137 28.73 4.89 8.35
N ASN A 138 28.75 5.05 9.67
CA ASN A 138 29.68 4.37 10.55
C ASN A 138 29.11 4.25 11.98
N ILE A 139 29.36 3.13 12.64
CA ILE A 139 29.02 2.89 14.05
C ILE A 139 30.31 2.77 14.86
N ILE A 140 30.41 3.54 15.94
CA ILE A 140 31.64 3.65 16.75
C ILE A 140 31.36 3.26 18.20
N GLY A 141 32.24 2.43 18.75
CA GLY A 141 32.27 2.11 20.17
C GLY A 141 32.72 0.66 20.42
N GLU A 142 33.34 0.43 21.58
CA GLU A 142 33.73 -0.88 22.09
C GLU A 142 33.81 -0.78 23.63
N PRO A 143 33.13 -1.66 24.41
CA PRO A 143 32.19 -2.71 23.98
C PRO A 143 30.77 -2.20 23.72
N ARG A 144 30.49 -0.92 24.00
CA ARG A 144 29.19 -0.27 23.75
C ARG A 144 29.35 0.88 22.77
N ILE A 145 28.26 1.18 22.06
CA ILE A 145 28.21 2.32 21.14
C ILE A 145 28.45 3.60 21.93
N THR A 146 29.27 4.48 21.35
CA THR A 146 29.55 5.82 21.87
C THR A 146 29.21 6.91 20.86
N ALA A 147 29.17 6.57 19.57
CA ALA A 147 28.78 7.49 18.52
C ALA A 147 28.35 6.79 17.23
N VAL A 148 27.72 7.58 16.36
CA VAL A 148 27.53 7.27 14.94
C VAL A 148 28.11 8.40 14.09
N ASP A 149 28.62 8.07 12.90
CA ASP A 149 28.89 9.09 11.88
C ASP A 149 27.69 9.17 10.94
N LEU A 150 27.17 10.38 10.75
CA LEU A 150 26.08 10.71 9.86
C LEU A 150 26.62 11.36 8.60
N ALA A 151 26.03 11.07 7.45
CA ALA A 151 26.38 11.72 6.19
C ALA A 151 25.11 12.18 5.46
N PRO A 152 25.14 13.36 4.80
CA PRO A 152 24.10 13.74 3.88
C PRO A 152 24.08 12.79 2.68
N VAL A 153 22.91 12.63 2.08
CA VAL A 153 22.61 11.66 1.03
C VAL A 153 22.10 12.42 -0.18
N ASP A 154 22.62 12.09 -1.35
CA ASP A 154 22.08 12.62 -2.60
C ASP A 154 20.65 12.08 -2.80
N PRO A 155 19.64 12.97 -2.96
CA PRO A 155 18.23 12.56 -2.94
C PRO A 155 17.80 11.74 -4.17
N VAL A 156 18.63 11.67 -5.22
CA VAL A 156 18.33 10.97 -6.47
C VAL A 156 19.03 9.62 -6.52
N THR A 157 20.34 9.61 -6.29
CA THR A 157 21.18 8.41 -6.34
C THR A 157 21.16 7.61 -5.04
N LEU A 158 20.70 8.22 -3.95
CA LEU A 158 20.70 7.69 -2.58
C LEU A 158 22.11 7.32 -2.08
N GLN A 159 23.15 7.92 -2.66
CA GLN A 159 24.53 7.72 -2.22
C GLN A 159 24.90 8.73 -1.12
N PRO A 160 25.51 8.27 0.00
CA PRO A 160 26.00 9.18 1.04
C PRO A 160 27.28 9.89 0.60
N ASP A 161 27.38 11.19 0.91
CA ASP A 161 28.59 11.98 0.75
C ASP A 161 29.48 11.84 2.00
N LEU A 162 30.45 10.93 1.91
CA LEU A 162 31.36 10.62 3.02
C LEU A 162 32.30 11.78 3.39
N THR A 163 32.46 12.78 2.52
CA THR A 163 33.30 13.95 2.79
C THR A 163 32.67 14.92 3.78
N LYS A 164 31.34 14.84 3.95
CA LYS A 164 30.53 15.68 4.85
C LYS A 164 30.02 14.90 6.05
N THR A 165 30.85 13.98 6.55
CA THR A 165 30.53 13.17 7.71
C THR A 165 30.57 13.99 9.00
N THR A 166 29.54 13.87 9.81
CA THR A 166 29.45 14.51 11.14
C THR A 166 29.26 13.44 12.19
N ARG A 167 30.08 13.49 13.24
CA ARG A 167 29.96 12.59 14.39
C ARG A 167 28.86 13.06 15.33
N LEU A 168 28.02 12.12 15.77
CA LEU A 168 27.01 12.32 16.80
C LEU A 168 27.21 11.31 17.93
N GLU A 169 27.50 11.81 19.13
CA GLU A 169 27.62 10.98 20.33
C GLU A 169 26.26 10.43 20.76
N CYS A 170 26.20 9.13 21.02
CA CYS A 170 24.98 8.43 21.43
C CYS A 170 25.33 7.12 22.13
N ASP A 171 24.40 6.61 22.94
CA ASP A 171 24.56 5.31 23.64
C ASP A 171 23.61 4.23 23.12
N CYS A 172 22.75 4.58 22.14
CA CYS A 172 21.83 3.67 21.50
C CYS A 172 21.52 4.09 20.05
N LEU A 173 21.59 3.14 19.12
CA LEU A 173 21.12 3.28 17.75
C LEU A 173 19.95 2.30 17.49
N LEU A 174 18.78 2.84 17.15
CA LEU A 174 17.64 2.06 16.70
C LEU A 174 17.56 2.02 15.18
N LEU A 175 17.36 0.83 14.63
CA LEU A 175 17.25 0.59 13.20
C LEU A 175 15.78 0.33 12.83
N SER A 176 15.16 1.27 12.12
CA SER A 176 13.83 1.17 11.52
C SER A 176 13.94 1.21 9.99
N VAL A 177 14.76 0.31 9.44
CA VAL A 177 15.24 0.35 8.05
C VAL A 177 14.56 -0.67 7.12
N GLY A 178 13.32 -1.01 7.45
CA GLY A 178 12.43 -1.83 6.63
C GLY A 178 12.24 -3.27 7.12
N LEU A 179 11.20 -3.90 6.57
CA LEU A 179 10.74 -5.23 6.94
C LEU A 179 10.99 -6.23 5.81
N ILE A 180 11.11 -7.51 6.18
CA ILE A 180 11.22 -8.64 5.27
C ILE A 180 10.11 -9.63 5.65
N PRO A 181 9.08 -9.81 4.80
CA PRO A 181 8.06 -10.84 4.99
C PRO A 181 8.67 -12.23 5.12
N GLN A 182 8.20 -13.01 6.11
CA GLN A 182 8.71 -14.36 6.34
C GLN A 182 8.02 -15.37 5.42
N ALA A 183 8.43 -15.39 4.16
CA ALA A 183 7.86 -16.24 3.12
C ALA A 183 8.47 -17.65 3.04
N LYS A 184 9.46 -17.99 3.87
CA LYS A 184 10.29 -19.22 3.70
C LYS A 184 9.47 -20.51 3.64
N VAL A 185 8.50 -20.69 4.55
CA VAL A 185 7.63 -21.88 4.56
C VAL A 185 6.84 -21.98 3.26
N ALA A 186 6.34 -20.85 2.75
CA ALA A 186 5.58 -20.85 1.52
C ALA A 186 6.43 -21.24 0.31
N VAL A 187 7.66 -20.73 0.23
CA VAL A 187 8.62 -21.13 -0.81
C VAL A 187 8.97 -22.62 -0.72
N THR A 188 9.23 -23.13 0.49
CA THR A 188 9.54 -24.56 0.70
C THR A 188 8.41 -25.48 0.24
N LEU A 189 7.16 -25.05 0.38
CA LEU A 189 5.97 -25.79 -0.07
C LEU A 189 5.59 -25.50 -1.54
N GLY A 190 6.51 -24.97 -2.33
CA GLY A 190 6.32 -24.75 -3.78
C GLY A 190 5.61 -23.44 -4.15
N GLY A 191 5.39 -22.55 -3.18
CA GLY A 191 4.82 -21.22 -3.42
C GLY A 191 5.70 -20.37 -4.32
N LYS A 192 5.06 -19.68 -5.28
CA LYS A 192 5.76 -18.78 -6.21
C LYS A 192 5.97 -17.42 -5.56
N VAL A 193 7.17 -16.89 -5.75
CA VAL A 193 7.52 -15.53 -5.32
C VAL A 193 7.54 -14.64 -6.54
N ASN A 194 6.78 -13.54 -6.48
CA ASN A 194 6.85 -12.54 -7.53
C ASN A 194 8.25 -11.87 -7.50
N PRO A 195 9.03 -11.89 -8.59
CA PRO A 195 10.41 -11.43 -8.57
C PRO A 195 10.55 -9.92 -8.34
N LYS A 196 9.53 -9.12 -8.71
CA LYS A 196 9.54 -7.67 -8.56
C LYS A 196 9.20 -7.27 -7.11
N THR A 197 8.17 -7.87 -6.54
CA THR A 197 7.62 -7.46 -5.24
C THR A 197 8.19 -8.29 -4.09
N ARG A 198 8.70 -9.48 -4.39
CA ARG A 198 9.14 -10.52 -3.44
C ARG A 198 8.02 -11.05 -2.53
N LEU A 199 6.76 -10.81 -2.90
CA LEU A 199 5.61 -11.36 -2.21
C LEU A 199 5.27 -12.76 -2.74
N ILE A 200 4.67 -13.58 -1.88
CA ILE A 200 4.11 -14.87 -2.29
C ILE A 200 2.86 -14.63 -3.11
N GLU A 201 2.76 -15.32 -4.25
CA GLU A 201 1.58 -15.25 -5.09
C GLU A 201 0.45 -16.10 -4.49
N VAL A 202 -0.73 -15.50 -4.37
CA VAL A 202 -1.93 -16.13 -3.83
C VAL A 202 -3.16 -15.83 -4.69
N ASP A 203 -4.17 -16.70 -4.56
CA ASP A 203 -5.51 -16.41 -5.07
C ASP A 203 -6.36 -15.63 -4.05
N SER A 204 -7.61 -15.32 -4.40
CA SER A 204 -8.56 -14.57 -3.55
C SER A 204 -8.83 -15.16 -2.17
N PHE A 205 -8.61 -16.45 -1.99
CA PHE A 205 -8.69 -17.12 -0.69
C PHE A 205 -7.39 -17.04 0.11
N LYS A 206 -6.41 -16.28 -0.38
CA LYS A 206 -5.03 -16.24 0.15
C LYS A 206 -4.35 -17.61 0.06
N ARG A 207 -4.83 -18.47 -0.84
CA ARG A 207 -4.29 -19.81 -1.08
C ARG A 207 -3.05 -19.70 -1.95
N VAL A 208 -1.99 -20.36 -1.51
CA VAL A 208 -0.73 -20.51 -2.24
C VAL A 208 -0.82 -21.74 -3.16
N SER A 209 -1.21 -22.88 -2.60
CA SER A 209 -1.37 -24.17 -3.29
C SER A 209 -2.26 -25.10 -2.45
N GLY A 210 -2.97 -26.04 -3.08
CA GLY A 210 -3.75 -27.07 -2.36
C GLY A 210 -4.63 -26.52 -1.23
N ARG A 211 -4.33 -26.91 0.01
CA ARG A 211 -4.95 -26.38 1.24
C ARG A 211 -3.93 -25.62 2.11
N PHE A 212 -2.98 -24.95 1.46
CA PHE A 212 -1.98 -24.11 2.07
C PHE A 212 -2.22 -22.63 1.74
N PHE A 213 -2.27 -21.81 2.78
CA PHE A 213 -2.63 -20.40 2.74
C PHE A 213 -1.55 -19.58 3.45
N THR A 214 -1.52 -18.28 3.19
CA THR A 214 -0.67 -17.34 3.92
C THR A 214 -1.44 -16.05 4.18
N ALA A 215 -1.24 -15.43 5.34
CA ALA A 215 -1.97 -14.22 5.72
C ALA A 215 -1.15 -13.32 6.66
N GLY A 216 -1.57 -12.07 6.77
CA GLY A 216 -0.93 -11.05 7.57
C GLY A 216 0.43 -10.64 7.00
N ASN A 217 1.32 -10.18 7.87
CA ASN A 217 2.58 -9.55 7.45
C ASN A 217 3.55 -10.46 6.67
N CYS A 218 3.39 -11.80 6.70
CA CYS A 218 4.19 -12.67 5.83
C CYS A 218 3.68 -12.75 4.38
N LEU A 219 2.42 -12.37 4.12
CA LEU A 219 1.88 -12.24 2.76
C LEU A 219 2.13 -10.84 2.20
N GLN A 220 1.71 -9.80 2.92
CA GLN A 220 1.95 -8.40 2.59
C GLN A 220 2.07 -7.60 3.89
N VAL A 221 2.89 -6.56 3.91
CA VAL A 221 3.02 -5.71 5.10
C VAL A 221 1.79 -4.83 5.20
N HIS A 222 1.01 -5.03 6.26
CA HIS A 222 -0.17 -4.24 6.58
C HIS A 222 0.23 -3.04 7.45
N ASP A 223 -0.49 -1.94 7.29
CA ASP A 223 -0.27 -0.71 8.06
C ASP A 223 -1.03 -0.73 9.39
N LEU A 224 -2.17 -1.42 9.41
CA LEU A 224 -3.03 -1.60 10.58
C LEU A 224 -3.07 -3.06 11.01
N ALA A 225 -3.12 -3.28 12.33
CA ALA A 225 -3.29 -4.61 12.89
C ALA A 225 -4.66 -5.22 12.53
N ASP A 226 -5.68 -4.37 12.39
CA ASP A 226 -7.03 -4.78 12.01
C ASP A 226 -7.06 -5.41 10.62
N ASP A 227 -6.39 -4.81 9.63
CA ASP A 227 -6.32 -5.37 8.28
C ASP A 227 -5.60 -6.72 8.26
N ALA A 228 -4.51 -6.86 9.03
CA ALA A 228 -3.79 -8.13 9.15
C ALA A 228 -4.65 -9.21 9.83
N ALA A 229 -5.45 -8.83 10.84
CA ALA A 229 -6.37 -9.72 11.52
C ALA A 229 -7.53 -10.15 10.62
N GLU A 230 -8.10 -9.23 9.84
CA GLU A 230 -9.14 -9.52 8.86
C GLU A 230 -8.62 -10.46 7.77
N GLU A 231 -7.40 -10.23 7.24
CA GLU A 231 -6.79 -11.14 6.27
C GLU A 231 -6.55 -12.55 6.85
N GLY A 232 -6.16 -12.62 8.12
CA GLY A 232 -6.05 -13.89 8.85
C GLY A 232 -7.39 -14.59 9.02
N HIS A 233 -8.44 -13.84 9.34
CA HIS A 233 -9.81 -14.36 9.43
C HIS A 233 -10.27 -14.90 8.08
N ASP A 234 -10.05 -14.17 6.99
CA ASP A 234 -10.37 -14.58 5.62
C ASP A 234 -9.69 -15.89 5.23
N ALA A 235 -8.39 -16.01 5.48
CA ALA A 235 -7.64 -17.23 5.21
C ALA A 235 -8.15 -18.41 6.06
N GLY A 236 -8.52 -18.16 7.32
CA GLY A 236 -9.15 -19.15 8.20
C GLY A 236 -10.48 -19.67 7.66
N ARG A 237 -11.38 -18.77 7.24
CA ARG A 237 -12.65 -19.15 6.61
C ARG A 237 -12.45 -19.94 5.33
N ALA A 238 -11.51 -19.52 4.49
CA ALA A 238 -11.20 -20.22 3.25
C ALA A 238 -10.63 -21.62 3.49
N ALA A 239 -9.75 -21.77 4.49
CA ALA A 239 -9.21 -23.06 4.88
C ALA A 239 -10.31 -24.01 5.36
N ALA A 240 -11.21 -23.54 6.23
CA ALA A 240 -12.36 -24.33 6.69
C ALA A 240 -13.28 -24.75 5.53
N LEU A 241 -13.64 -23.80 4.66
CA LEU A 241 -14.46 -24.08 3.48
C LEU A 241 -13.84 -25.14 2.57
N LEU A 242 -12.53 -25.06 2.31
CA LEU A 242 -11.82 -25.99 1.43
C LEU A 242 -11.56 -27.37 2.06
N LEU A 243 -11.81 -27.56 3.36
CA LEU A 243 -11.83 -28.89 3.97
C LEU A 243 -13.09 -29.68 3.58
N GLU A 244 -14.22 -29.00 3.44
CA GLU A 244 -15.53 -29.59 3.16
C GLU A 244 -15.90 -29.54 1.68
N THR A 245 -15.35 -28.58 0.94
CA THR A 245 -15.69 -28.31 -0.46
C THR A 245 -14.45 -28.30 -1.35
N SER A 246 -14.67 -28.35 -2.65
CA SER A 246 -13.64 -28.16 -3.66
C SER A 246 -13.95 -26.92 -4.49
N VAL A 247 -13.22 -25.83 -4.22
CA VAL A 247 -13.22 -24.61 -5.06
C VAL A 247 -11.93 -24.57 -5.85
N ALA A 248 -12.05 -24.44 -7.17
CA ALA A 248 -10.90 -24.39 -8.07
C ALA A 248 -9.96 -23.22 -7.71
N PRO A 249 -8.63 -23.37 -7.93
CA PRO A 249 -7.66 -22.27 -7.87
C PRO A 249 -8.06 -21.05 -8.69
N GLY A 250 -7.71 -19.87 -8.18
CA GLY A 250 -7.83 -18.64 -8.97
C GLY A 250 -6.95 -18.71 -10.22
N THR A 251 -7.51 -18.29 -11.36
CA THR A 251 -6.81 -18.34 -12.66
C THR A 251 -6.79 -17.00 -13.37
N LEU A 252 -7.60 -16.04 -12.91
CA LEU A 252 -7.70 -14.71 -13.52
C LEU A 252 -6.61 -13.81 -12.94
N VAL A 253 -5.56 -13.55 -13.73
CA VAL A 253 -4.40 -12.77 -13.30
C VAL A 253 -4.76 -11.30 -13.10
N VAL A 254 -4.43 -10.73 -11.94
CA VAL A 254 -4.53 -9.30 -11.68
C VAL A 254 -3.29 -8.61 -12.25
N GLN A 255 -3.51 -7.72 -13.22
CA GLN A 255 -2.46 -6.87 -13.79
C GLN A 255 -2.60 -5.46 -13.23
N THR A 256 -1.47 -4.81 -12.96
CA THR A 256 -1.43 -3.48 -12.36
C THR A 256 -0.68 -2.49 -13.24
N ASP A 257 -1.03 -1.21 -13.15
CA ASP A 257 -0.33 -0.15 -13.87
C ASP A 257 1.01 0.24 -13.21
N GLU A 258 1.72 1.19 -13.83
CA GLU A 258 3.05 1.65 -13.43
C GLU A 258 3.10 2.39 -12.07
N ASN A 259 1.99 2.84 -11.51
CA ASN A 259 1.90 3.52 -10.22
C ASN A 259 1.55 2.57 -9.08
N VAL A 260 1.18 1.34 -9.42
CA VAL A 260 0.89 0.28 -8.47
C VAL A 260 2.14 -0.57 -8.29
N LEU A 261 2.63 -0.63 -7.07
CA LEU A 261 3.76 -1.47 -6.70
C LEU A 261 3.39 -2.96 -6.78
N PHE A 262 2.25 -3.32 -6.19
CA PHE A 262 1.70 -4.68 -6.20
C PHE A 262 0.21 -4.69 -5.88
N SER A 263 -0.43 -5.83 -6.16
CA SER A 263 -1.78 -6.16 -5.70
C SER A 263 -1.79 -7.53 -5.01
N VAL A 264 -2.71 -7.71 -4.08
CA VAL A 264 -3.05 -8.99 -3.42
C VAL A 264 -4.58 -9.12 -3.42
N PRO A 265 -5.15 -10.23 -3.92
CA PRO A 265 -4.48 -11.40 -4.50
C PRO A 265 -3.92 -11.11 -5.90
N GLN A 266 -3.04 -12.00 -6.39
CA GLN A 266 -2.55 -11.97 -7.77
C GLN A 266 -3.46 -12.74 -8.72
N PHE A 267 -4.27 -13.66 -8.21
CA PHE A 267 -5.21 -14.46 -8.98
C PHE A 267 -6.63 -14.36 -8.41
N LEU A 268 -7.61 -14.06 -9.24
CA LEU A 268 -9.03 -14.06 -8.85
C LEU A 268 -9.66 -15.43 -9.11
N ILE A 269 -10.57 -15.83 -8.22
CA ILE A 269 -11.38 -17.05 -8.32
C ILE A 269 -12.68 -16.69 -9.03
N LYS A 270 -13.06 -17.44 -10.06
CA LYS A 270 -14.18 -17.04 -10.93
C LYS A 270 -15.54 -17.17 -10.24
N GLU A 271 -15.64 -18.18 -9.38
CA GLU A 271 -16.88 -18.66 -8.78
C GLU A 271 -17.37 -17.77 -7.62
N LEU A 272 -16.52 -16.87 -7.11
CA LEU A 272 -16.82 -16.06 -5.93
C LEU A 272 -17.71 -14.86 -6.23
N ASP A 273 -18.70 -14.66 -5.35
CA ASP A 273 -19.71 -13.61 -5.48
C ASP A 273 -19.15 -12.21 -5.30
N SER A 274 -18.16 -12.07 -4.45
CA SER A 274 -17.42 -10.83 -4.27
C SER A 274 -16.01 -11.10 -3.75
N GLN A 275 -15.07 -10.26 -4.16
CA GLN A 275 -13.65 -10.42 -3.85
C GLN A 275 -13.03 -9.03 -3.69
N SER A 276 -12.03 -8.91 -2.81
CA SER A 276 -11.31 -7.65 -2.59
C SER A 276 -9.90 -7.75 -3.16
N ILE A 277 -9.45 -6.68 -3.83
CA ILE A 277 -8.07 -6.49 -4.24
C ILE A 277 -7.47 -5.38 -3.38
N SER A 278 -6.48 -5.73 -2.59
CA SER A 278 -5.61 -4.78 -1.88
C SER A 278 -4.50 -4.34 -2.82
N ILE A 279 -4.22 -3.05 -2.86
CA ILE A 279 -3.27 -2.43 -3.78
C ILE A 279 -2.33 -1.51 -2.99
N ARG A 280 -1.04 -1.60 -3.29
CA ARG A 280 -0.02 -0.66 -2.78
C ARG A 280 0.47 0.22 -3.91
N VAL A 281 0.40 1.53 -3.75
CA VAL A 281 0.98 2.48 -4.72
C VAL A 281 2.49 2.62 -4.52
N ASN A 282 3.24 2.97 -5.56
CA ASN A 282 4.69 3.12 -5.50
C ASN A 282 5.17 4.56 -5.27
N LYS A 283 4.26 5.54 -5.36
CA LYS A 283 4.53 6.95 -5.10
C LYS A 283 3.30 7.63 -4.52
N ILE A 284 3.52 8.81 -3.96
CA ILE A 284 2.43 9.65 -3.46
C ILE A 284 1.61 10.14 -4.66
N LEU A 285 0.31 9.95 -4.58
CA LEU A 285 -0.69 10.47 -5.50
C LEU A 285 -1.66 11.34 -4.69
N GLY A 286 -2.12 12.43 -5.27
CA GLY A 286 -3.21 13.23 -4.71
C GLY A 286 -4.54 12.46 -4.72
N ARG A 287 -5.66 13.18 -4.71
CA ARG A 287 -6.98 12.57 -4.87
C ARG A 287 -7.03 11.79 -6.18
N CYS A 288 -7.34 10.50 -6.09
CA CYS A 288 -7.37 9.60 -7.23
C CYS A 288 -8.55 8.63 -7.16
N LYS A 289 -8.91 8.05 -8.30
CA LYS A 289 -9.91 7.00 -8.40
C LYS A 289 -9.20 5.74 -8.89
N VAL A 290 -9.25 4.67 -8.11
CA VAL A 290 -8.72 3.38 -8.51
C VAL A 290 -9.85 2.57 -9.13
N VAL A 291 -9.61 2.06 -10.34
CA VAL A 291 -10.64 1.39 -11.16
C VAL A 291 -10.12 0.02 -11.57
N ALA A 292 -10.82 -1.03 -11.18
CA ALA A 292 -10.63 -2.38 -11.69
C ALA A 292 -11.43 -2.55 -12.98
N ARG A 293 -10.79 -3.02 -14.06
CA ARG A 293 -11.42 -3.24 -15.36
C ARG A 293 -11.24 -4.65 -15.87
N CYS A 294 -12.26 -5.12 -16.59
CA CYS A 294 -12.23 -6.32 -17.42
C CYS A 294 -12.53 -5.87 -18.86
N GLY A 295 -11.51 -5.89 -19.73
CA GLY A 295 -11.68 -5.32 -21.07
C GLY A 295 -12.07 -3.84 -20.97
N GLN A 296 -13.27 -3.50 -21.45
CA GLN A 296 -13.82 -2.14 -21.39
C GLN A 296 -14.76 -1.91 -20.19
N GLU A 297 -15.16 -2.96 -19.48
CA GLU A 297 -16.11 -2.87 -18.37
C GLU A 297 -15.40 -2.52 -17.05
N ILE A 298 -16.00 -1.61 -16.28
CA ILE A 298 -15.57 -1.30 -14.91
C ILE A 298 -16.23 -2.29 -13.96
N VAL A 299 -15.41 -3.04 -13.24
CA VAL A 299 -15.84 -4.18 -12.42
C VAL A 299 -15.82 -3.85 -10.92
N GLY A 300 -15.16 -2.75 -10.57
CA GLY A 300 -15.00 -2.23 -9.22
C GLY A 300 -14.26 -0.90 -9.28
N GLU A 301 -14.58 -0.01 -8.36
CA GLU A 301 -13.93 1.28 -8.25
C GLU A 301 -13.95 1.78 -6.80
N THR A 302 -12.95 2.59 -6.45
CA THR A 302 -12.91 3.29 -5.17
C THR A 302 -12.26 4.66 -5.37
N GLU A 303 -12.71 5.65 -4.60
CA GLU A 303 -12.07 6.96 -4.54
C GLU A 303 -11.18 7.06 -3.32
N VAL A 304 -9.98 7.60 -3.50
CA VAL A 304 -8.99 7.80 -2.44
C VAL A 304 -8.63 9.28 -2.41
N ALA A 305 -8.77 9.91 -1.25
CA ALA A 305 -8.47 11.34 -1.10
C ALA A 305 -6.98 11.64 -1.26
N HIS A 306 -6.12 10.72 -0.82
CA HIS A 306 -4.67 10.80 -0.95
C HIS A 306 -4.12 9.37 -0.92
N ALA A 307 -3.48 8.92 -2.00
CA ALA A 307 -2.92 7.57 -2.05
C ALA A 307 -1.41 7.63 -1.81
N VAL A 308 -0.96 7.00 -0.72
CA VAL A 308 0.46 6.99 -0.33
C VAL A 308 0.99 5.56 -0.28
N PRO A 309 2.30 5.35 -0.53
CA PRO A 309 2.92 4.03 -0.40
C PRO A 309 2.92 3.47 1.02
N ALA A 310 2.44 4.23 2.00
CA ALA A 310 2.30 3.84 3.40
C ALA A 310 0.89 3.33 3.74
N GLU A 311 -0.04 3.32 2.78
CA GLU A 311 -1.42 2.87 2.99
C GLU A 311 -1.84 1.90 1.89
N MET A 312 -2.66 0.91 2.25
CA MET A 312 -3.32 0.04 1.28
C MET A 312 -4.59 0.68 0.75
N VAL A 313 -4.85 0.45 -0.53
CA VAL A 313 -6.12 0.79 -1.18
C VAL A 313 -6.87 -0.49 -1.50
N HIS A 314 -8.12 -0.58 -1.08
CA HIS A 314 -8.96 -1.74 -1.32
C HIS A 314 -9.99 -1.46 -2.42
N VAL A 315 -10.08 -2.37 -3.39
CA VAL A 315 -11.08 -2.33 -4.46
C VAL A 315 -11.89 -3.61 -4.41
N ARG A 316 -13.22 -3.48 -4.21
CA ARG A 316 -14.13 -4.62 -4.20
C ARG A 316 -14.70 -4.89 -5.59
N ILE A 317 -14.72 -6.16 -5.99
CA ILE A 317 -15.23 -6.66 -7.28
C ILE A 317 -16.41 -7.62 -7.04
N LYS A 318 -17.44 -7.57 -7.90
CA LYS A 318 -18.65 -8.41 -7.82
C LYS A 318 -18.69 -9.52 -8.90
N LYS A 319 -19.42 -10.62 -8.62
CA LYS A 319 -19.50 -11.87 -9.42
C LYS A 319 -19.78 -11.70 -10.90
N VAL A 320 -20.79 -10.87 -11.20
CA VAL A 320 -21.41 -10.79 -12.55
C VAL A 320 -20.34 -10.43 -13.58
N THR A 321 -19.38 -9.60 -13.16
CA THR A 321 -18.30 -9.17 -14.03
C THR A 321 -17.18 -10.19 -14.19
N VAL A 322 -17.09 -11.16 -13.28
CA VAL A 322 -16.08 -12.23 -13.31
C VAL A 322 -16.47 -13.37 -14.27
N MET A 323 -17.76 -13.60 -14.50
CA MET A 323 -18.22 -14.62 -15.46
C MET A 323 -17.94 -14.25 -16.92
N TYR A 324 -18.10 -12.97 -17.29
CA TYR A 324 -17.83 -12.45 -18.64
C TYR A 324 -16.35 -12.63 -19.06
N LEU A 325 -15.41 -12.55 -18.11
CA LEU A 325 -13.96 -12.76 -18.32
C LEU A 325 -13.62 -14.08 -19.01
N SER A 326 -14.38 -15.14 -18.74
CA SER A 326 -14.07 -16.50 -19.21
C SER A 326 -14.57 -16.81 -20.63
N GLN A 327 -15.44 -15.97 -21.20
CA GLN A 327 -16.05 -16.21 -22.51
C GLN A 327 -15.23 -15.63 -23.67
N LEU A 328 -14.20 -14.83 -23.39
CA LEU A 328 -13.26 -14.31 -24.39
C LEU A 328 -12.24 -15.39 -24.79
N LYS A 329 -12.71 -16.43 -25.50
CA LYS A 329 -11.91 -17.62 -25.89
C LYS A 329 -11.01 -17.43 -27.13
N SER A 330 -11.03 -16.29 -27.82
CA SER A 330 -10.28 -16.13 -29.07
C SER A 330 -9.60 -14.77 -29.21
N GLN A 331 -8.51 -14.53 -28.47
CA GLN A 331 -7.31 -13.89 -29.00
C GLN A 331 -6.14 -13.99 -28.00
N LYS A 332 -5.23 -14.93 -28.28
CA LYS A 332 -3.95 -15.07 -27.58
C LYS A 332 -3.06 -13.86 -27.87
N LYS A 333 -2.99 -12.90 -26.94
CA LYS A 333 -1.83 -12.06 -26.58
C LYS A 333 -2.30 -10.98 -25.61
N TRP A 334 -1.88 -11.08 -24.34
CA TRP A 334 -2.01 -9.96 -23.40
C TRP A 334 -1.04 -8.85 -23.87
N ARG A 335 -1.58 -7.73 -24.33
CA ARG A 335 -0.83 -6.50 -24.62
C ARG A 335 -1.59 -5.32 -24.04
N LEU A 336 -0.91 -4.50 -23.26
CA LEU A 336 -1.32 -3.13 -22.98
C LEU A 336 -1.20 -2.36 -24.30
N ILE A 337 -2.34 -2.11 -24.95
CA ILE A 337 -2.42 -1.29 -26.16
C ILE A 337 -3.09 0.03 -25.80
N ASN A 338 -2.31 1.07 -25.98
CA ASN A 338 -2.70 2.48 -25.95
C ASN A 338 -3.61 2.77 -27.15
N LEU A 339 -4.81 3.31 -26.92
CA LEU A 339 -5.71 3.79 -27.97
C LEU A 339 -5.55 5.32 -28.12
N LYS A 340 -4.73 5.75 -29.09
CA LYS A 340 -4.73 7.11 -29.64
C LYS A 340 -5.81 7.23 -30.71
N ASP A 341 -6.96 7.85 -30.39
CA ASP A 341 -7.63 8.87 -31.23
C ASP A 341 -8.73 9.59 -30.43
N ARG A 342 -8.38 10.52 -29.52
CA ARG A 342 -8.12 11.98 -29.69
C ARG A 342 -9.37 12.87 -29.56
N SER A 343 -9.93 12.97 -28.35
CA SER A 343 -10.14 14.28 -27.70
C SER A 343 -10.63 14.13 -26.25
N ARG A 344 -9.65 14.28 -25.33
CA ARG A 344 -9.78 14.86 -23.98
C ARG A 344 -10.64 14.12 -22.93
N VAL A 345 -10.05 13.15 -22.20
CA VAL A 345 -10.27 12.94 -20.74
C VAL A 345 -8.98 12.39 -20.09
N LEU A 346 -8.67 12.88 -18.88
CA LEU A 346 -7.39 12.89 -18.14
C LEU A 346 -6.64 11.55 -17.94
N TYR A 347 -5.31 11.66 -17.99
CA TYR A 347 -4.31 10.60 -17.93
C TYR A 347 -3.65 10.47 -16.56
N VAL A 348 -3.26 9.24 -16.24
CA VAL A 348 -2.11 8.87 -15.41
C VAL A 348 -0.86 9.04 -16.30
N LEU A 349 0.07 9.99 -16.13
CA LEU A 349 0.26 11.13 -15.23
C LEU A 349 0.91 12.27 -16.05
N MET A 350 0.80 13.55 -15.67
CA MET A 350 1.87 14.52 -15.96
C MET A 350 2.63 14.79 -14.66
N GLY A 351 3.93 14.47 -14.66
CA GLY A 351 4.86 15.06 -13.70
C GLY A 351 4.96 16.56 -13.97
N ALA A 352 4.97 17.35 -12.91
CA ALA A 352 5.40 18.74 -12.99
C ALA A 352 6.93 18.77 -13.06
N ILE A 353 7.48 19.33 -14.14
CA ILE A 353 8.76 20.04 -14.10
C ILE A 353 8.44 21.49 -14.49
N CYS A 354 8.92 22.39 -13.64
CA CYS A 354 8.88 23.85 -13.74
C CYS A 354 8.98 24.40 -15.16
N LEU A 355 8.16 25.40 -15.46
CA LEU A 355 8.67 26.64 -16.06
C LEU A 355 8.00 27.82 -15.36
N GLN A 356 8.84 28.62 -14.71
CA GLN A 356 8.55 30.00 -14.35
C GLN A 356 8.15 30.78 -15.60
N ASN A 357 7.25 31.75 -15.41
CA ASN A 357 7.05 32.95 -16.23
C ASN A 357 7.01 32.81 -17.76
N SER A 358 5.82 33.01 -18.35
CA SER A 358 5.47 34.15 -19.23
C SER A 358 4.46 33.80 -20.34
N GLY A 359 3.32 34.52 -20.36
CA GLY A 359 2.59 34.95 -21.59
C GLY A 359 1.63 33.99 -22.33
N MET A 360 0.34 34.35 -22.37
CA MET A 360 -0.63 34.06 -23.47
C MET A 360 -0.15 34.64 -24.84
N PRO A 361 -0.82 34.49 -26.03
CA PRO A 361 -1.84 33.55 -26.58
C PRO A 361 -1.51 33.02 -28.02
N MET A 362 -2.01 31.84 -28.47
CA MET A 362 -2.21 31.56 -29.92
C MET A 362 -3.03 30.28 -30.24
N ILE A 363 -4.36 30.38 -30.31
CA ILE A 363 -5.26 29.33 -30.88
C ILE A 363 -6.22 29.97 -31.92
N SER A 364 -5.68 30.76 -32.87
CA SER A 364 -6.47 31.32 -33.98
C SER A 364 -5.90 31.06 -35.38
N LYS A 365 -4.72 30.44 -35.53
CA LYS A 365 -4.09 30.23 -36.86
C LYS A 365 -4.07 28.79 -37.39
N ARG A 366 -4.50 27.78 -36.62
CA ARG A 366 -4.55 26.38 -37.10
C ARG A 366 -5.95 25.87 -37.50
N LEU A 367 -7.00 26.65 -37.24
CA LEU A 367 -8.38 26.34 -37.68
C LEU A 367 -8.68 26.80 -39.11
N GLN A 368 -7.90 27.72 -39.67
CA GLN A 368 -8.05 28.16 -41.07
C GLN A 368 -7.39 27.22 -42.10
N ALA A 369 -6.63 26.21 -41.67
CA ALA A 369 -5.94 25.27 -42.58
C ALA A 369 -6.75 23.98 -42.88
N ILE A 370 -7.94 23.80 -42.29
CA ILE A 370 -8.78 22.60 -42.50
C ILE A 370 -9.90 22.86 -43.53
N ASN A 371 -10.23 24.12 -43.83
CA ASN A 371 -11.30 24.48 -44.78
C ASN A 371 -10.89 24.48 -46.27
N ALA A 372 -9.70 23.97 -46.62
CA ALA A 372 -9.19 24.02 -47.99
C ALA A 372 -8.79 22.64 -48.55
N ASN A 373 -9.43 21.55 -48.10
CA ASN A 373 -9.16 20.22 -48.65
C ASN A 373 -10.34 19.72 -49.53
N PRO A 374 -10.19 19.72 -50.87
CA PRO A 374 -11.23 19.27 -51.81
C PRO A 374 -11.55 17.76 -51.73
N ALA A 375 -10.79 16.97 -50.95
CA ALA A 375 -10.94 15.53 -50.85
C ALA A 375 -12.08 15.04 -49.93
N LEU A 376 -12.86 15.95 -49.31
CA LEU A 376 -14.01 15.61 -48.46
C LEU A 376 -15.37 15.82 -49.15
N ALA A 377 -15.39 16.08 -50.46
CA ALA A 377 -16.60 16.36 -51.25
C ALA A 377 -17.51 15.14 -51.52
N THR A 378 -17.22 13.96 -50.95
CA THR A 378 -17.96 12.71 -51.23
C THR A 378 -18.45 11.99 -49.97
N LEU A 379 -18.89 12.74 -48.94
CA LEU A 379 -19.75 12.17 -47.90
C LEU A 379 -21.23 12.41 -48.26
N ASP A 380 -21.96 11.31 -48.41
CA ASP A 380 -23.37 11.22 -48.77
C ASP A 380 -24.25 12.13 -47.87
N LYS A 381 -25.07 12.99 -48.49
CA LYS A 381 -26.01 13.91 -47.82
C LYS A 381 -26.96 13.19 -46.84
N LYS A 382 -27.21 11.89 -47.04
CA LYS A 382 -27.99 11.05 -46.10
C LYS A 382 -27.29 10.79 -44.76
N LEU A 383 -25.96 10.80 -44.71
CA LEU A 383 -25.19 10.56 -43.50
C LEU A 383 -25.12 11.82 -42.62
N LEU A 384 -24.99 12.99 -43.25
CA LEU A 384 -25.01 14.30 -42.59
C LEU A 384 -26.38 14.60 -41.96
N SER A 385 -27.49 14.35 -42.65
CA SER A 385 -28.83 14.59 -42.07
C SER A 385 -29.17 13.64 -40.91
N ARG A 386 -28.64 12.41 -40.92
CA ARG A 386 -28.78 11.45 -39.81
C ARG A 386 -27.99 11.87 -38.57
N LEU A 387 -26.81 12.46 -38.74
CA LEU A 387 -25.99 12.99 -37.64
C LEU A 387 -26.63 14.23 -37.00
N GLU A 388 -27.19 15.13 -37.80
CA GLU A 388 -27.91 16.32 -37.29
C GLU A 388 -29.19 15.92 -36.53
N HIS A 389 -29.95 14.96 -37.05
CA HIS A 389 -31.14 14.43 -36.36
C HIS A 389 -30.79 13.74 -35.04
N PHE A 390 -29.68 13.00 -34.98
CA PHE A 390 -29.21 12.34 -33.77
C PHE A 390 -28.73 13.34 -32.70
N LEU A 391 -28.05 14.41 -33.10
CA LEU A 391 -27.63 15.51 -32.22
C LEU A 391 -28.84 16.27 -31.65
N HIS A 392 -29.87 16.51 -32.46
CA HIS A 392 -31.09 17.19 -32.00
C HIS A 392 -31.90 16.34 -31.00
N LEU A 393 -31.99 15.03 -31.20
CA LEU A 393 -32.63 14.08 -30.25
C LEU A 393 -31.87 13.99 -28.92
N LEU A 394 -30.53 14.08 -28.95
CA LEU A 394 -29.70 14.11 -27.75
C LEU A 394 -29.90 15.39 -26.93
N GLN A 395 -30.01 16.54 -27.59
CA GLN A 395 -30.32 17.82 -26.92
C GLN A 395 -31.73 17.83 -26.30
N GLN A 396 -32.74 17.32 -27.00
CA GLN A 396 -34.11 17.21 -26.46
C GLN A 396 -34.21 16.24 -25.26
N ARG A 397 -33.44 15.13 -25.26
CA ARG A 397 -33.38 14.19 -24.13
C ARG A 397 -32.68 14.77 -22.90
N MET A 398 -31.66 15.62 -23.09
CA MET A 398 -30.98 16.29 -21.98
C MET A 398 -31.86 17.37 -21.34
N ALA A 399 -32.62 18.14 -22.13
CA ALA A 399 -33.54 19.16 -21.61
C ALA A 399 -34.66 18.57 -20.74
N ARG A 400 -35.30 17.47 -21.19
CA ARG A 400 -36.38 16.80 -20.42
C ARG A 400 -35.91 16.16 -19.11
N ARG A 401 -34.62 15.84 -18.98
CA ARG A 401 -34.03 15.27 -17.75
C ARG A 401 -33.73 16.34 -16.71
N LEU A 402 -33.52 17.59 -17.12
CA LEU A 402 -33.37 18.72 -16.20
C LEU A 402 -34.70 19.16 -15.59
N ASP A 403 -35.78 19.19 -16.39
CA ASP A 403 -37.11 19.62 -15.91
C ASP A 403 -37.71 18.63 -14.89
N PHE A 404 -37.43 17.32 -15.03
CA PHE A 404 -37.88 16.28 -14.09
C PHE A 404 -37.21 16.36 -12.71
N LEU A 405 -36.00 16.94 -12.63
CA LEU A 405 -35.27 17.08 -11.37
C LEU A 405 -35.70 18.33 -10.57
N GLN A 406 -36.45 19.25 -11.18
CA GLN A 406 -36.91 20.48 -10.53
C GLN A 406 -38.32 20.37 -9.92
N SER A 407 -39.01 19.23 -10.05
CA SER A 407 -40.44 19.09 -9.70
C SER A 407 -40.76 18.40 -8.35
N PHE A 408 -39.79 18.15 -7.46
CA PHE A 408 -40.02 17.43 -6.18
C PHE A 408 -39.83 18.33 -4.94
N PRO A 409 -40.90 18.78 -4.24
CA PRO A 409 -40.82 19.68 -3.08
C PRO A 409 -40.45 19.00 -1.74
N SER A 410 -40.37 17.67 -1.66
CA SER A 410 -40.27 16.94 -0.38
C SER A 410 -38.85 16.81 0.20
N LEU A 411 -37.80 17.24 -0.51
CA LEU A 411 -36.40 17.20 -0.01
C LEU A 411 -35.99 18.43 0.84
N SER A 412 -36.84 19.47 0.90
CA SER A 412 -36.51 20.72 1.60
C SER A 412 -36.83 20.70 3.11
N LEU A 413 -37.72 19.80 3.55
CA LEU A 413 -38.14 19.71 4.96
C LEU A 413 -37.09 19.04 5.85
N GLU A 414 -36.43 17.99 5.34
CA GLU A 414 -35.46 17.18 6.09
C GLU A 414 -34.12 17.92 6.30
N ILE A 415 -33.75 18.76 5.32
CA ILE A 415 -32.54 19.61 5.39
C ILE A 415 -32.72 20.77 6.39
N ASN A 416 -33.94 21.29 6.56
CA ASN A 416 -34.21 22.35 7.53
C ASN A 416 -34.25 21.83 8.97
N LEU A 417 -34.77 20.61 9.21
CA LEU A 417 -34.75 19.98 10.54
C LEU A 417 -33.32 19.69 11.02
N GLN A 418 -32.44 19.20 10.14
CA GLN A 418 -31.03 18.96 10.48
C GLN A 418 -30.24 20.27 10.72
N ARG A 419 -30.62 21.37 10.07
CA ARG A 419 -30.01 22.70 10.30
C ARG A 419 -30.46 23.34 11.61
N GLN A 420 -31.71 23.11 12.05
CA GLN A 420 -32.19 23.58 13.37
C GLN A 420 -31.52 22.80 14.52
N LEU A 421 -31.37 21.49 14.39
CA LEU A 421 -30.69 20.64 15.38
C LEU A 421 -29.20 21.00 15.51
N ARG A 422 -28.53 21.38 14.42
CA ARG A 422 -27.13 21.86 14.45
C ARG A 422 -26.96 23.25 15.07
N LYS A 423 -27.99 24.10 15.09
CA LYS A 423 -27.92 25.44 15.72
C LYS A 423 -28.12 25.39 17.24
N GLN A 424 -28.84 24.40 17.78
CA GLN A 424 -29.02 24.25 19.23
C GLN A 424 -27.83 23.57 19.94
N GLY A 425 -26.97 22.85 19.21
CA GLY A 425 -25.81 22.16 19.77
C GLY A 425 -24.60 23.04 20.16
N ASN A 426 -24.63 24.35 19.88
CA ASN A 426 -23.51 25.27 20.13
C ASN A 426 -23.71 26.19 21.36
N ALA A 427 -24.67 25.89 22.23
CA ALA A 427 -24.91 26.66 23.45
C ALA A 427 -24.91 25.76 24.70
N LEU A 428 -23.79 25.11 25.00
CA LEU A 428 -23.52 24.56 26.33
C LEU A 428 -22.09 24.92 26.75
N GLN A 429 -22.00 25.97 27.57
CA GLN A 429 -20.81 26.30 28.35
C GLN A 429 -20.47 25.13 29.28
N ARG A 430 -19.18 24.77 29.36
CA ARG A 430 -18.65 23.91 30.42
C ARG A 430 -18.76 24.65 31.76
N PRO A 431 -19.28 24.05 32.84
CA PRO A 431 -19.02 24.55 34.18
C PRO A 431 -17.60 24.14 34.63
N PRO A 432 -16.95 24.90 35.53
CA PRO A 432 -15.60 24.61 35.98
C PRO A 432 -15.59 23.56 37.09
N LEU A 433 -14.79 22.52 36.92
CA LEU A 433 -13.62 22.14 37.76
C LEU A 433 -13.02 20.83 37.24
#